data_AF-A0A5J5CFD6-F1
#
_entry.id   AF-A0A5J5CFD6-F1
#
_cell.length_a   1.000
_cell.length_b   1.000
_cell.length_c   1.000
_cell.angle_alpha   90.00
_cell.angle_beta   90.00
_cell.angle_gamma   90.00
#
_symmetry.space_group_name_H-M   'P 1'
#
loop_
_entity.id
_entity.type
_entity.pdbx_description
1 polymer ?
#
loop_
_entity_poly.entity_id
_entity_poly.type
_entity_poly.pdbx_seq_one_letter_code
_entity_poly.pdbx_strand_id
1 'polypeptide(L)'
;MAAAHWFDRKRFLLEADRVLRPGGCLALLSYTMDFELEYGGVSNTALNHICEEYYTALRPFRNPHIGTSSMKIYSDLNECVRVKRIMPLSGYIALVETFSTYQTLLQKNPAEAERLSNDTRTKTKLHPQDGGCHPACWNSPAQLEMALTTGPLTDTSTVHRNMAVRVFEGKAHAAAYLQYRITPDELISRIMSYMEKKTPNQFNLAVDVGCGSGQGTILLAPYFTKVVGTDVSPAQLQMALTNGCPPNVSY
;
A
#
# COMPACT_ATOMS: atom_id res chain seq x y z
N MET A 1 0.66 0.53 -1.21
CA MET A 1 1.03 -0.39 -2.30
C MET A 1 2.32 -1.08 -1.92
N ALA A 2 2.37 -2.42 -1.94
CA ALA A 2 3.64 -3.12 -1.70
C ALA A 2 4.69 -2.71 -2.74
N ALA A 3 5.93 -2.74 -2.29
CA ALA A 3 7.12 -2.49 -3.08
C ALA A 3 7.64 -3.77 -3.76
N ALA A 4 6.84 -4.83 -3.89
CA ALA A 4 7.28 -6.14 -4.41
C ALA A 4 7.87 -6.07 -5.83
N HIS A 5 7.48 -5.07 -6.62
CA HIS A 5 8.03 -4.76 -7.94
C HIS A 5 9.50 -4.31 -7.93
N TRP A 6 10.07 -4.02 -6.77
CA TRP A 6 11.49 -3.72 -6.58
C TRP A 6 12.34 -4.96 -6.26
N PHE A 7 11.71 -6.10 -5.99
CA PHE A 7 12.44 -7.35 -5.74
C PHE A 7 12.85 -8.03 -7.04
N ASP A 8 14.02 -8.64 -7.02
CA ASP A 8 14.33 -9.73 -7.94
C ASP A 8 13.38 -10.89 -7.58
N ARG A 9 12.29 -11.03 -8.35
CA ARG A 9 11.21 -11.97 -8.06
C ARG A 9 11.74 -13.39 -7.88
N LYS A 10 12.64 -13.84 -8.75
CA LYS A 10 13.21 -15.20 -8.67
C LYS A 10 13.97 -15.40 -7.37
N ARG A 11 14.89 -14.48 -7.03
CA ARG A 11 15.67 -14.60 -5.79
C ARG A 11 14.81 -14.47 -4.55
N PHE A 12 13.83 -13.56 -4.57
CA PHE A 12 12.90 -13.37 -3.47
C PHE A 12 12.07 -14.63 -3.22
N LEU A 13 11.51 -15.24 -4.27
CA LEU A 13 10.72 -16.46 -4.15
C LEU A 13 11.57 -17.66 -3.69
N LEU A 14 12.80 -17.80 -4.19
CA LEU A 14 13.73 -18.84 -3.71
C LEU A 14 14.10 -18.64 -2.23
N GLU A 15 14.31 -17.40 -1.80
CA GLU A 15 14.62 -17.11 -0.41
C GLU A 15 13.39 -17.31 0.49
N ALA A 16 12.20 -16.94 0.03
CA ALA A 16 10.94 -17.20 0.73
C ALA A 16 10.73 -18.71 0.93
N ASP A 17 10.91 -19.52 -0.12
CA ASP A 17 10.84 -20.99 -0.04
C ASP A 17 11.85 -21.56 0.98
N ARG A 18 13.09 -21.04 0.97
CA ARG A 18 14.15 -21.47 1.89
C ARG A 18 13.85 -21.17 3.36
N VAL A 19 13.19 -20.06 3.66
CA VAL A 19 12.96 -19.61 5.05
C VAL A 19 11.59 -20.01 5.61
N LEU A 20 10.61 -20.25 4.75
CA LEU A 20 9.29 -20.70 5.17
C LEU A 20 9.37 -22.09 5.78
N ARG A 21 8.69 -22.26 6.92
CA ARG A 21 8.51 -23.59 7.50
C ARG A 21 7.58 -24.41 6.60
N PRO A 22 7.61 -25.75 6.68
CA PRO A 22 6.57 -26.57 6.06
C PRO A 22 5.17 -26.09 6.50
N GLY A 23 4.30 -25.79 5.54
CA GLY A 23 2.97 -25.20 5.78
C GLY A 23 2.96 -23.67 5.97
N GLY A 24 4.11 -23.00 5.93
CA GLY A 24 4.20 -21.55 5.96
C GLY A 24 3.50 -20.87 4.78
N CYS A 25 3.09 -19.62 4.97
CA CYS A 25 2.37 -18.85 3.98
C CYS A 25 3.19 -17.63 3.53
N LEU A 26 3.23 -17.38 2.21
CA LEU A 26 3.68 -16.12 1.63
C LEU A 26 2.46 -15.32 1.14
N ALA A 27 2.32 -14.09 1.63
CA ALA A 27 1.29 -13.17 1.16
C ALA A 27 1.94 -11.93 0.55
N LEU A 28 1.44 -11.46 -0.61
CA LEU A 28 1.89 -10.23 -1.26
C LEU A 28 0.76 -9.20 -1.23
N LEU A 29 0.84 -8.28 -0.27
CA LEU A 29 -0.25 -7.33 -0.02
C LEU A 29 -0.10 -6.08 -0.88
N SER A 30 -1.10 -5.72 -1.68
CA SER A 30 -1.09 -4.47 -2.43
C SER A 30 -2.46 -3.80 -2.39
N TYR A 31 -2.58 -2.67 -3.09
CA TYR A 31 -3.88 -2.10 -3.45
C TYR A 31 -3.71 -1.27 -4.72
N THR A 32 -4.78 -1.18 -5.50
CA THR A 32 -4.77 -0.40 -6.74
C THR A 32 -5.04 1.07 -6.43
N MET A 33 -4.76 1.91 -7.43
CA MET A 33 -5.08 3.33 -7.37
C MET A 33 -6.45 3.65 -7.99
N ASP A 34 -7.26 2.62 -8.26
CA ASP A 34 -8.58 2.80 -8.88
C ASP A 34 -9.57 3.19 -7.77
N PHE A 35 -9.56 4.47 -7.38
CA PHE A 35 -10.38 4.99 -6.30
C PHE A 35 -11.69 5.52 -6.83
N GLU A 36 -12.80 5.09 -6.23
CA GLU A 36 -14.12 5.67 -6.47
C GLU A 36 -14.56 6.46 -5.23
N LEU A 37 -14.91 7.73 -5.43
CA LEU A 37 -15.46 8.60 -4.40
C LEU A 37 -16.99 8.62 -4.47
N GLU A 38 -17.61 8.36 -3.33
CA GLU A 38 -19.05 8.44 -3.08
C GLU A 38 -19.34 9.57 -2.08
N TYR A 39 -20.47 10.26 -2.26
CA TYR A 39 -20.99 11.23 -1.30
C TYR A 39 -22.49 10.96 -1.11
N GLY A 40 -22.95 10.89 0.14
CA GLY A 40 -24.37 10.63 0.45
C GLY A 40 -24.89 9.27 -0.06
N GLY A 41 -24.01 8.29 -0.30
CA GLY A 41 -24.39 6.97 -0.83
C GLY A 41 -24.57 6.92 -2.35
N VAL A 42 -24.22 8.00 -3.07
CA VAL A 42 -24.24 8.06 -4.54
C VAL A 42 -22.82 8.30 -5.05
N SER A 43 -22.42 7.58 -6.10
CA SER A 43 -21.16 7.85 -6.81
C SER A 43 -21.20 9.27 -7.38
N ASN A 44 -20.22 10.10 -7.03
CA ASN A 44 -20.22 11.50 -7.43
C ASN A 44 -19.34 11.68 -8.67
N THR A 45 -19.95 11.62 -9.86
CA THR A 45 -19.25 11.71 -11.15
C THR A 45 -18.33 12.94 -11.25
N ALA A 46 -18.74 14.09 -10.70
CA ALA A 46 -17.92 15.29 -10.70
C ALA A 46 -16.68 15.16 -9.81
N LEU A 47 -16.83 14.61 -8.59
CA LEU A 47 -15.70 14.36 -7.70
C LEU A 47 -14.74 13.33 -8.27
N ASN A 48 -15.26 12.25 -8.86
CA ASN A 48 -14.44 11.25 -9.54
C ASN A 48 -13.67 11.87 -10.72
N HIS A 49 -14.30 12.74 -11.52
CA HIS A 49 -13.60 13.44 -12.60
C HIS A 49 -12.46 14.32 -12.09
N ILE A 50 -12.66 15.06 -11.00
CA ILE A 50 -11.59 15.88 -10.38
C ILE A 50 -10.42 15.01 -9.90
N CYS A 51 -10.72 13.83 -9.36
CA CYS A 51 -9.71 12.88 -8.91
C CYS A 51 -8.94 12.25 -10.09
N GLU A 52 -9.64 11.90 -11.16
CA GLU A 52 -9.04 11.39 -12.39
C GLU A 52 -8.14 12.44 -13.06
N GLU A 53 -8.54 13.71 -13.08
CA GLU A 53 -7.67 14.82 -13.52
C GLU A 53 -6.38 14.86 -12.69
N TYR A 54 -6.51 14.75 -11.36
CA TYR A 54 -5.36 14.78 -10.44
C TYR A 54 -4.41 13.61 -10.72
N TYR A 55 -4.91 12.38 -10.86
CA TYR A 55 -4.07 11.22 -11.19
C TYR A 55 -3.45 11.30 -12.58
N THR A 56 -4.20 11.81 -13.56
CA THR A 56 -3.71 11.98 -14.93
C THR A 56 -2.53 12.94 -14.96
N ALA A 57 -2.59 14.04 -14.22
CA ALA A 57 -1.49 14.99 -14.07
C ALA A 57 -0.25 14.38 -13.41
N LEU A 58 -0.42 13.40 -12.52
CA LEU A 58 0.68 12.72 -11.83
C LEU A 58 1.29 11.56 -12.64
N ARG A 59 0.59 11.05 -13.66
CA ARG A 59 1.02 9.90 -14.46
C ARG A 59 2.42 10.04 -15.10
N PRO A 60 2.84 11.20 -15.62
CA PRO A 60 4.19 11.38 -16.20
C PRO A 60 5.33 11.20 -15.19
N PHE A 61 5.05 11.27 -13.89
CA PHE A 61 6.05 11.15 -12.83
C PHE A 61 6.19 9.73 -12.29
N ARG A 62 5.51 8.76 -12.91
CA ARG A 62 5.63 7.35 -12.55
C ARG A 62 7.01 6.81 -12.93
N ASN A 63 7.60 6.01 -12.04
CA ASN A 63 8.89 5.40 -12.34
C ASN A 63 8.77 4.42 -13.52
N PRO A 64 9.59 4.55 -14.58
CA PRO A 64 9.52 3.69 -15.76
C PRO A 64 9.66 2.19 -15.45
N HIS A 65 10.40 1.82 -14.40
CA HIS A 65 10.60 0.43 -13.97
C HIS A 65 9.28 -0.27 -13.62
N ILE A 66 8.28 0.47 -13.11
CA ILE A 66 6.97 -0.09 -12.74
C ILE A 66 6.03 -0.19 -13.96
N GLY A 67 6.44 0.33 -15.12
CA GLY A 67 5.63 0.35 -16.34
C GLY A 67 4.32 1.13 -16.18
N THR A 68 3.32 0.80 -17.00
CA THR A 68 2.02 1.49 -17.02
C THR A 68 1.05 1.04 -15.94
N SER A 69 1.26 -0.14 -15.35
CA SER A 69 0.42 -0.69 -14.28
C SER A 69 1.23 -1.60 -13.37
N SER A 70 0.98 -1.50 -12.06
CA SER A 70 1.56 -2.42 -11.08
C SER A 70 0.88 -3.79 -11.12
N MET A 71 -0.34 -3.89 -11.68
CA MET A 71 -1.15 -5.11 -11.62
C MET A 71 -0.48 -6.30 -12.29
N LYS A 72 0.31 -6.10 -13.35
CA LYS A 72 1.03 -7.19 -14.03
C LYS A 72 2.04 -7.92 -13.15
N ILE A 73 2.52 -7.28 -12.08
CA ILE A 73 3.43 -7.93 -11.10
C ILE A 73 2.67 -8.87 -10.19
N TYR A 74 1.37 -8.61 -10.00
CA TYR A 74 0.51 -9.37 -9.10
C TYR A 74 -0.45 -10.30 -9.88
N SER A 75 -0.66 -10.12 -11.19
CA SER A 75 -1.67 -10.79 -12.02
C SER A 75 -1.69 -12.32 -12.01
N ASP A 76 -0.63 -12.97 -11.55
CA ASP A 76 -0.59 -14.43 -11.35
C ASP A 76 -1.24 -14.87 -10.00
N LEU A 77 -1.86 -13.94 -9.26
CA LEU A 77 -2.31 -14.11 -7.88
C LEU A 77 -3.79 -13.71 -7.75
N ASN A 78 -4.54 -14.42 -6.91
CA ASN A 78 -5.96 -14.72 -7.23
C ASN A 78 -7.05 -13.99 -6.43
N GLU A 79 -6.78 -12.93 -5.67
CA GLU A 79 -7.85 -12.24 -4.91
C GLU A 79 -7.77 -10.70 -4.95
N CYS A 80 -8.89 -10.04 -5.24
CA CYS A 80 -9.01 -8.59 -5.12
C CYS A 80 -10.27 -8.25 -4.32
N VAL A 81 -10.12 -7.37 -3.33
CA VAL A 81 -11.17 -7.07 -2.34
C VAL A 81 -11.44 -5.58 -2.35
N ARG A 82 -12.67 -5.17 -2.70
CA ARG A 82 -13.04 -3.76 -2.51
C ARG A 82 -13.18 -3.47 -1.02
N VAL A 83 -12.47 -2.46 -0.57
CA VAL A 83 -12.49 -1.96 0.80
C VAL A 83 -13.08 -0.56 0.80
N LYS A 84 -13.96 -0.30 1.76
CA LYS A 84 -14.58 1.00 1.98
C LYS A 84 -13.91 1.72 3.14
N ARG A 85 -13.65 3.01 3.00
CA ARG A 85 -13.04 3.88 4.02
C ARG A 85 -13.81 5.18 4.04
N ILE A 86 -13.91 5.79 5.20
CA ILE A 86 -14.54 7.11 5.32
C ILE A 86 -13.41 8.08 5.62
N MET A 87 -13.26 9.09 4.78
CA MET A 87 -12.24 10.11 4.98
C MET A 87 -12.72 11.47 4.47
N PRO A 88 -12.27 12.58 5.07
CA PRO A 88 -12.49 13.87 4.46
C PRO A 88 -11.74 13.95 3.13
N LEU A 89 -12.24 14.76 2.21
CA LEU A 89 -11.63 14.98 0.90
C LEU A 89 -10.21 15.56 1.00
N SER A 90 -9.94 16.34 2.06
CA SER A 90 -8.58 16.76 2.39
C SER A 90 -7.66 15.59 2.75
N GLY A 91 -8.19 14.55 3.41
CA GLY A 91 -7.46 13.32 3.72
C GLY A 91 -7.18 12.50 2.46
N TYR A 92 -8.09 12.50 1.49
CA TYR A 92 -7.83 11.90 0.18
C TYR A 92 -6.70 12.61 -0.57
N ILE A 93 -6.71 13.95 -0.63
CA ILE A 93 -5.62 14.71 -1.27
C ILE A 93 -4.29 14.38 -0.56
N ALA A 94 -4.28 14.37 0.77
CA ALA A 94 -3.10 14.04 1.55
C ALA A 94 -2.62 12.60 1.33
N LEU A 95 -3.53 11.63 1.15
CA LEU A 95 -3.19 10.27 0.72
C LEU A 95 -2.46 10.29 -0.62
N VAL A 96 -2.96 11.01 -1.63
CA VAL A 96 -2.31 11.12 -2.95
C VAL A 96 -0.94 11.78 -2.86
N GLU A 97 -0.79 12.77 -1.97
CA GLU A 97 0.50 13.42 -1.74
C GLU A 97 1.57 12.44 -1.23
N THR A 98 1.18 11.33 -0.59
CA THR A 98 2.13 10.27 -0.22
C THR A 98 2.55 9.36 -1.37
N PHE A 99 1.99 9.51 -2.58
CA PHE A 99 2.31 8.62 -3.69
C PHE A 99 3.67 8.98 -4.30
N SER A 100 4.39 7.97 -4.80
CA SER A 100 5.71 8.16 -5.40
C SER A 100 5.69 9.11 -6.60
N THR A 101 4.59 9.13 -7.36
CA THR A 101 4.37 10.07 -8.48
C THR A 101 4.31 11.52 -7.99
N TYR A 102 3.51 11.80 -6.96
CA TYR A 102 3.44 13.13 -6.34
C TYR A 102 4.79 13.54 -5.75
N GLN A 103 5.43 12.66 -4.99
CA GLN A 103 6.74 12.95 -4.39
C GLN A 103 7.82 13.20 -5.44
N THR A 104 7.76 12.51 -6.59
CA THR A 104 8.66 12.77 -7.72
C THR A 104 8.38 14.14 -8.35
N LEU A 105 7.11 14.53 -8.51
CA LEU A 105 6.76 15.88 -8.97
C LEU A 105 7.22 16.94 -7.96
N LEU A 106 6.96 16.74 -6.67
CA LEU A 106 7.37 17.63 -5.59
C LEU A 106 8.89 17.88 -5.59
N GLN A 107 9.69 16.84 -5.80
CA GLN A 107 11.16 16.98 -5.91
C GLN A 107 11.59 17.75 -7.16
N LYS A 108 10.91 17.57 -8.29
CA LYS A 108 11.27 18.20 -9.58
C LYS A 108 10.78 19.64 -9.69
N ASN A 109 9.58 19.92 -9.20
CA ASN A 109 8.92 21.20 -9.28
C ASN A 109 7.93 21.36 -8.10
N PRO A 110 8.41 21.85 -6.94
CA PRO A 110 7.57 22.00 -5.75
C PRO A 110 6.36 22.92 -5.97
N ALA A 111 6.54 24.01 -6.71
CA ALA A 111 5.46 24.98 -6.99
C ALA A 111 4.34 24.36 -7.83
N GLU A 112 4.68 23.49 -8.77
CA GLU A 112 3.71 22.71 -9.55
C GLU A 112 2.95 21.71 -8.68
N ALA A 113 3.67 20.97 -7.82
CA ALA A 113 3.06 19.99 -6.92
C ALA A 113 2.05 20.64 -5.97
N GLU A 114 2.44 21.77 -5.38
CA GLU A 114 1.58 22.54 -4.48
C GLU A 114 0.39 23.15 -5.23
N ARG A 115 0.62 23.72 -6.42
CA ARG A 115 -0.48 24.24 -7.25
C ARG A 115 -1.48 23.14 -7.59
N LEU A 116 -1.01 21.96 -7.96
CA LEU A 116 -1.88 20.82 -8.30
C LEU A 116 -2.74 20.40 -7.10
N SER A 117 -2.15 20.22 -5.92
CA SER A 117 -2.90 19.94 -4.69
C SER A 117 -3.92 21.03 -4.36
N ASN A 118 -3.54 22.31 -4.51
CA ASN A 118 -4.41 23.45 -4.20
C ASN A 118 -5.55 23.63 -5.20
N ASP A 119 -5.31 23.39 -6.49
CA ASP A 119 -6.36 23.37 -7.52
C ASP A 119 -7.37 22.27 -7.24
N THR A 120 -6.92 21.04 -6.98
CA THR A 120 -7.81 19.94 -6.57
C THR A 120 -8.60 20.29 -5.32
N ARG A 121 -7.95 20.87 -4.29
CA ARG A 121 -8.62 21.32 -3.06
C ARG A 121 -9.66 22.42 -3.31
N THR A 122 -9.45 23.26 -4.32
CA THR A 122 -10.37 24.35 -4.66
C THR A 122 -11.56 23.83 -5.45
N LYS A 123 -11.32 23.04 -6.50
CA LYS A 123 -12.37 22.37 -7.29
C LYS A 123 -13.28 21.52 -6.41
N THR A 124 -12.71 20.77 -5.48
CA THR A 124 -13.48 19.95 -4.53
C THR A 124 -14.34 20.76 -3.56
N LYS A 125 -13.95 22.01 -3.24
CA LYS A 125 -14.79 22.94 -2.45
C LYS A 125 -15.86 23.64 -3.29
N LEU A 126 -15.67 23.78 -4.60
CA LEU A 126 -16.55 24.47 -5.56
C LEU A 126 -17.71 23.61 -6.10
N HIS A 127 -17.81 22.34 -5.69
CA HIS A 127 -19.01 21.53 -5.89
C HIS A 127 -19.95 21.42 -4.66
N PRO A 128 -20.26 22.50 -3.91
CA PRO A 128 -21.23 22.49 -2.82
C PRO A 128 -22.63 22.69 -3.39
N GLN A 129 -23.29 21.62 -3.85
CA GLN A 129 -24.75 21.60 -3.67
C GLN A 129 -25.11 21.38 -2.19
N ASP A 130 -24.15 21.03 -1.33
CA ASP A 130 -24.27 21.19 0.12
C ASP A 130 -22.95 21.73 0.69
N GLY A 131 -22.99 22.90 1.32
CA GLY A 131 -21.82 23.55 1.90
C GLY A 131 -21.15 22.71 2.98
N GLY A 132 -19.81 22.80 3.03
CA GLY A 132 -19.00 22.63 4.25
C GLY A 132 -19.08 21.29 5.00
N CYS A 133 -17.94 20.59 5.10
CA CYS A 133 -17.66 19.61 6.16
C CYS A 133 -18.60 18.38 6.27
N HIS A 134 -18.92 17.68 5.18
CA HIS A 134 -19.48 16.32 5.28
C HIS A 134 -18.56 15.25 4.66
N PRO A 135 -18.36 14.08 5.32
CA PRO A 135 -17.35 13.09 4.93
C PRO A 135 -17.70 12.38 3.62
N ALA A 136 -16.74 12.32 2.70
CA ALA A 136 -16.84 11.50 1.49
C ALA A 136 -16.54 10.03 1.86
N CYS A 137 -17.29 9.13 1.26
CA CYS A 137 -17.13 7.68 1.39
C CYS A 137 -16.27 7.18 0.22
N TRP A 138 -15.22 6.44 0.53
CA TRP A 138 -14.26 5.90 -0.43
C TRP A 138 -14.56 4.44 -0.71
N ASN A 139 -14.65 4.04 -1.97
CA ASN A 139 -14.54 2.64 -2.37
C ASN A 139 -13.25 2.47 -3.20
N SER A 140 -12.34 1.63 -2.74
CA SER A 140 -11.18 1.22 -3.54
C SER A 140 -11.09 -0.29 -3.61
N PRO A 141 -10.67 -0.87 -4.73
CA PRO A 141 -10.14 -2.22 -4.76
C PRO A 141 -8.81 -2.26 -3.97
N ALA A 142 -8.87 -2.77 -2.74
CA ALA A 142 -7.67 -3.29 -2.09
C ALA A 142 -7.35 -4.67 -2.69
N GLN A 143 -6.32 -4.71 -3.52
CA GLN A 143 -5.86 -5.95 -4.16
C GLN A 143 -4.99 -6.77 -3.19
N LEU A 144 -5.60 -7.73 -2.49
CA LEU A 144 -4.89 -8.68 -1.64
C LEU A 144 -4.58 -9.95 -2.39
N GLU A 145 -3.31 -10.13 -2.72
CA GLU A 145 -2.94 -11.25 -3.56
C GLU A 145 -1.95 -12.18 -2.85
N MET A 146 -2.38 -13.43 -2.64
CA MET A 146 -1.69 -14.40 -1.80
C MET A 146 -1.01 -15.44 -2.69
N ALA A 147 0.31 -15.58 -2.55
CA ALA A 147 1.09 -16.60 -3.26
C ALA A 147 1.17 -17.85 -2.38
N LEU A 148 0.21 -18.75 -2.58
CA LEU A 148 0.09 -19.97 -1.80
C LEU A 148 0.87 -21.08 -2.48
N THR A 149 1.96 -21.52 -1.87
CA THR A 149 2.61 -22.74 -2.33
C THR A 149 2.65 -23.79 -1.24
N THR A 150 2.31 -25.02 -1.64
CA THR A 150 2.80 -26.26 -1.05
C THR A 150 3.69 -27.01 -2.05
N GLY A 151 4.29 -26.28 -3.01
CA GLY A 151 5.16 -26.78 -4.06
C GLY A 151 6.18 -25.73 -4.53
N PRO A 152 7.21 -26.12 -5.30
CA PRO A 152 8.32 -25.25 -5.66
C PRO A 152 7.84 -24.03 -6.46
N LEU A 153 8.22 -22.84 -6.00
CA LEU A 153 8.02 -21.56 -6.69
C LEU A 153 8.86 -21.54 -7.97
N THR A 154 8.32 -21.94 -9.12
CA THR A 154 9.05 -21.92 -10.39
C THR A 154 8.60 -20.76 -11.29
N ASP A 155 9.53 -19.83 -11.56
CA ASP A 155 9.42 -18.81 -12.61
C ASP A 155 10.56 -19.03 -13.63
N THR A 156 10.23 -18.97 -14.93
CA THR A 156 11.13 -19.16 -16.07
C THR A 156 11.72 -17.85 -16.62
N SER A 157 11.44 -16.71 -15.97
CA SER A 157 11.92 -15.40 -16.43
C SER A 157 13.42 -15.15 -16.21
N THR A 158 14.00 -14.34 -17.10
CA THR A 158 15.43 -14.03 -17.18
C THR A 158 15.87 -13.06 -16.07
N VAL A 159 17.02 -13.33 -15.45
CA VAL A 159 17.54 -12.55 -14.31
C VAL A 159 18.20 -11.26 -14.78
N HIS A 160 17.63 -10.10 -14.39
CA HIS A 160 18.31 -8.80 -14.50
C HIS A 160 18.78 -8.34 -13.12
N ARG A 161 20.08 -8.06 -13.00
CA ARG A 161 20.71 -7.62 -11.74
C ARG A 161 20.36 -6.14 -11.50
N ASN A 162 19.28 -5.87 -10.79
CA ASN A 162 18.93 -4.51 -10.38
C ASN A 162 19.66 -4.12 -9.08
N MET A 163 20.24 -2.92 -9.07
CA MET A 163 20.76 -2.31 -7.85
C MET A 163 19.60 -1.89 -6.94
N ALA A 164 19.79 -2.01 -5.62
CA ALA A 164 18.82 -1.49 -4.66
C ALA A 164 18.68 0.04 -4.82
N VAL A 165 17.47 0.49 -5.13
CA VAL A 165 17.15 1.92 -5.28
C VAL A 165 16.58 2.43 -3.97
N ARG A 166 17.22 3.45 -3.39
CA ARG A 166 16.70 4.15 -2.20
C ARG A 166 15.90 5.36 -2.62
N VAL A 167 14.63 5.40 -2.24
CA VAL A 167 13.70 6.49 -2.55
C VAL A 167 12.86 6.83 -1.33
N PHE A 168 12.47 8.10 -1.20
CA PHE A 168 11.50 8.59 -0.21
C PHE A 168 11.88 8.34 1.26
N GLU A 169 13.17 8.52 1.61
CA GLU A 169 13.70 8.36 2.99
C GLU A 169 13.46 9.58 3.92
N GLY A 170 12.65 10.56 3.49
CA GLY A 170 12.40 11.78 4.26
C GLY A 170 11.44 11.58 5.44
N LYS A 171 11.76 12.14 6.60
CA LYS A 171 10.92 12.05 7.81
C LYS A 171 9.51 12.62 7.63
N ALA A 172 9.39 13.77 6.96
CA ALA A 172 8.08 14.38 6.69
C ALA A 172 7.20 13.48 5.81
N HIS A 173 7.81 12.84 4.80
CA HIS A 173 7.11 11.89 3.96
C HIS A 173 6.67 10.65 4.76
N ALA A 174 7.56 10.07 5.59
CA ALA A 174 7.21 8.92 6.41
C ALA A 174 6.09 9.22 7.43
N ALA A 175 6.09 10.41 8.03
CA ALA A 175 5.03 10.85 8.93
C ALA A 175 3.68 11.01 8.20
N ALA A 176 3.68 11.66 7.02
CA ALA A 176 2.48 11.76 6.18
C ALA A 176 2.01 10.38 5.71
N TYR A 177 2.94 9.49 5.37
CA TYR A 177 2.64 8.11 4.99
C TYR A 177 1.88 7.40 6.11
N LEU A 178 2.40 7.42 7.34
CA LEU A 178 1.74 6.84 8.51
C LEU A 178 0.33 7.43 8.75
N GLN A 179 0.20 8.75 8.60
CA GLN A 179 -1.06 9.43 8.91
C GLN A 179 -2.16 9.17 7.87
N TYR A 180 -1.81 9.10 6.58
CA TYR A 180 -2.81 9.14 5.50
C TYR A 180 -2.93 7.84 4.72
N ARG A 181 -1.94 6.94 4.75
CA ARG A 181 -2.04 5.66 4.02
C ARG A 181 -2.98 4.70 4.74
N ILE A 182 -3.73 3.96 3.92
CA ILE A 182 -4.76 3.05 4.38
C ILE A 182 -4.14 1.84 5.06
N THR A 183 -4.60 1.58 6.28
CA THR A 183 -4.34 0.33 7.01
C THR A 183 -5.17 -0.82 6.39
N PRO A 184 -4.56 -1.99 6.11
CA PRO A 184 -5.21 -3.08 5.39
C PRO A 184 -5.89 -4.12 6.33
N ASP A 185 -6.74 -3.71 7.26
CA ASP A 185 -7.35 -4.59 8.29
C ASP A 185 -8.11 -5.80 7.72
N GLU A 186 -8.94 -5.57 6.70
CA GLU A 186 -9.71 -6.62 6.03
C GLU A 186 -8.80 -7.61 5.31
N LEU A 187 -7.63 -7.14 4.85
CA LEU A 187 -6.69 -8.00 4.16
C LEU A 187 -5.99 -8.95 5.13
N ILE A 188 -5.57 -8.43 6.29
CA ILE A 188 -4.98 -9.25 7.36
C ILE A 188 -6.00 -10.29 7.84
N SER A 189 -7.25 -9.89 8.06
CA SER A 189 -8.31 -10.81 8.49
C SER A 189 -8.53 -11.97 7.50
N ARG A 190 -8.42 -11.70 6.19
CA ARG A 190 -8.50 -12.71 5.14
C ARG A 190 -7.29 -13.64 5.12
N ILE A 191 -6.08 -13.09 5.24
CA ILE A 191 -4.86 -13.90 5.36
C ILE A 191 -4.99 -14.86 6.54
N MET A 192 -5.41 -14.35 7.70
CA MET A 192 -5.53 -15.19 8.90
C MET A 192 -6.62 -16.25 8.75
N SER A 193 -7.78 -15.89 8.20
CA SER A 193 -8.86 -16.85 7.90
C SER A 193 -8.42 -17.95 6.93
N TYR A 194 -7.54 -17.62 5.98
CA TYR A 194 -6.95 -18.60 5.07
C TYR A 194 -5.95 -19.50 5.81
N MET A 195 -5.03 -18.91 6.57
CA MET A 195 -3.98 -19.63 7.30
C MET A 195 -4.57 -20.59 8.33
N GLU A 196 -5.64 -20.19 9.04
CA GLU A 196 -6.35 -21.05 9.99
C GLU A 196 -6.90 -22.33 9.33
N LYS A 197 -7.38 -22.25 8.09
CA LYS A 197 -7.89 -23.41 7.34
C LYS A 197 -6.80 -24.35 6.87
N LYS A 198 -5.57 -23.85 6.64
CA LYS A 198 -4.46 -24.62 6.06
C LYS A 198 -3.47 -25.13 7.10
N THR A 199 -3.23 -24.36 8.14
CA THR A 199 -2.29 -24.65 9.21
C THR A 199 -2.89 -24.27 10.56
N PRO A 200 -3.81 -25.09 11.09
CA PRO A 200 -4.45 -24.80 12.37
C PRO A 200 -3.42 -24.72 13.50
N ASN A 201 -3.51 -23.65 14.30
CA ASN A 201 -2.83 -23.45 15.59
C ASN A 201 -1.28 -23.42 15.59
N GLN A 202 -0.62 -22.93 14.53
CA GLN A 202 0.85 -22.79 14.49
C GLN A 202 1.34 -21.44 13.96
N PHE A 203 0.97 -20.34 14.61
CA PHE A 203 1.45 -18.99 14.26
C PHE A 203 2.56 -18.53 15.20
N ASN A 204 3.78 -18.99 14.93
CA ASN A 204 4.94 -18.64 15.77
C ASN A 204 5.57 -17.31 15.35
N LEU A 205 5.87 -17.14 14.06
CA LEU A 205 6.61 -16.00 13.54
C LEU A 205 5.97 -15.48 12.25
N ALA A 206 5.72 -14.18 12.19
CA ALA A 206 5.47 -13.46 10.96
C ALA A 206 6.63 -12.51 10.65
N VAL A 207 6.98 -12.40 9.35
CA VAL A 207 7.94 -11.43 8.86
C VAL A 207 7.24 -10.55 7.82
N ASP A 208 7.17 -9.24 8.10
CA ASP A 208 6.61 -8.23 7.21
C ASP A 208 7.74 -7.52 6.48
N VAL A 209 7.89 -7.78 5.19
CA VAL A 209 9.00 -7.30 4.35
C VAL A 209 8.56 -6.09 3.54
N GLY A 210 9.21 -4.95 3.74
CA GLY A 210 8.74 -3.66 3.25
C GLY A 210 7.59 -3.12 4.10
N CYS A 211 7.74 -3.24 5.43
CA CYS A 211 6.69 -2.94 6.40
C CYS A 211 6.30 -1.45 6.47
N GLY A 212 7.11 -0.56 5.89
CA GLY A 212 6.95 0.88 5.99
C GLY A 212 6.88 1.34 7.45
N SER A 213 5.92 2.21 7.74
CA SER A 213 5.62 2.74 9.07
C SER A 213 4.86 1.76 9.98
N GLY A 214 4.86 0.46 9.65
CA GLY A 214 4.40 -0.61 10.54
C GLY A 214 2.89 -0.77 10.67
N GLN A 215 2.08 -0.01 9.91
CA GLN A 215 0.61 -0.08 9.98
C GLN A 215 0.05 -1.49 9.76
N GLY A 216 0.62 -2.25 8.82
CA GLY A 216 0.24 -3.65 8.60
C GLY A 216 0.86 -4.60 9.63
N THR A 217 2.10 -4.35 10.04
CA THR A 217 2.86 -5.20 10.96
C THR A 217 2.16 -5.36 12.30
N ILE A 218 1.64 -4.27 12.88
CA ILE A 218 0.97 -4.31 14.19
C ILE A 218 -0.31 -5.16 14.17
N LEU A 219 -0.97 -5.28 13.01
CA LEU A 219 -2.19 -6.07 12.87
C LEU A 219 -1.92 -7.59 12.91
N LEU A 220 -0.68 -8.01 12.69
CA LEU A 220 -0.27 -9.41 12.83
C LEU A 220 -0.05 -9.78 14.30
N ALA A 221 0.16 -8.80 15.19
CA ALA A 221 0.53 -9.03 16.58
C ALA A 221 -0.46 -9.93 17.37
N PRO A 222 -1.79 -9.82 17.19
CA PRO A 222 -2.74 -10.70 17.90
C PRO A 222 -2.65 -12.17 17.49
N TYR A 223 -2.09 -12.46 16.32
CA TYR A 223 -2.12 -13.79 15.73
C TYR A 223 -0.81 -14.58 15.94
N PHE A 224 0.33 -13.89 16.03
CA PHE A 224 1.65 -14.52 16.06
C PHE A 224 2.36 -14.35 17.41
N THR A 225 3.12 -15.37 17.85
CA THR A 225 3.98 -15.25 19.04
C THR A 225 5.05 -14.16 18.87
N LYS A 226 5.57 -13.96 17.66
CA LYS A 226 6.54 -12.92 17.32
C LYS A 226 6.24 -12.35 15.93
N VAL A 227 6.39 -11.04 15.78
CA VAL A 227 6.30 -10.35 14.49
C VAL A 227 7.57 -9.52 14.29
N VAL A 228 8.15 -9.60 13.09
CA VAL A 228 9.33 -8.82 12.69
C VAL A 228 8.96 -8.01 11.46
N GLY A 229 8.90 -6.69 11.57
CA GLY A 229 8.82 -5.78 10.43
C GLY A 229 10.21 -5.43 9.93
N THR A 230 10.39 -5.32 8.62
CA THR A 230 11.65 -4.84 8.04
C THR A 230 11.35 -3.87 6.90
N ASP A 231 12.11 -2.80 6.80
CA ASP A 231 12.03 -1.84 5.71
C ASP A 231 13.44 -1.29 5.41
N VAL A 232 13.68 -0.93 4.15
CA VAL A 232 14.96 -0.35 3.75
C VAL A 232 15.11 1.11 4.20
N SER A 233 13.99 1.80 4.46
CA SER A 233 13.94 3.21 4.84
C SER A 233 14.01 3.39 6.36
N PRO A 234 15.09 3.98 6.90
CA PRO A 234 15.20 4.24 8.33
C PRO A 234 14.12 5.20 8.86
N ALA A 235 13.66 6.14 8.04
CA ALA A 235 12.59 7.07 8.41
C ALA A 235 11.24 6.35 8.58
N GLN A 236 10.97 5.34 7.75
CA GLN A 236 9.76 4.50 7.89
C GLN A 236 9.82 3.68 9.19
N LEU A 237 10.95 3.03 9.48
CA LEU A 237 11.14 2.28 10.74
C LEU A 237 11.06 3.19 11.97
N GLN A 238 11.58 4.41 11.89
CA GLN A 238 11.44 5.39 12.96
C GLN A 238 9.97 5.73 13.23
N MET A 239 9.14 5.86 12.18
CA MET A 239 7.69 6.05 12.33
C MET A 239 6.99 4.79 12.82
N ALA A 240 7.45 3.60 12.42
CA ALA A 240 6.90 2.33 12.90
C ALA A 240 7.01 2.21 14.44
N LEU A 241 8.14 2.65 15.02
CA LEU A 241 8.33 2.70 16.48
C LEU A 241 7.40 3.70 17.20
N THR A 242 6.78 4.63 16.47
CA THR A 242 5.76 5.55 17.02
C THR A 242 4.33 5.04 16.83
N ASN A 243 4.12 4.03 15.98
CA ASN A 243 2.82 3.53 15.56
C ASN A 243 2.34 2.34 16.40
N GLY A 244 2.39 2.48 17.72
CA GLY A 244 2.10 1.40 18.66
C GLY A 244 3.23 0.36 18.73
N CYS A 245 3.50 -0.12 19.95
CA CYS A 245 4.55 -1.12 20.18
C CYS A 245 3.97 -2.32 20.93
N PRO A 246 3.24 -3.23 20.24
CA PRO A 246 2.89 -4.51 20.85
C PRO A 246 4.18 -5.21 21.32
N PRO A 247 4.18 -5.86 22.50
CA PRO A 247 5.41 -6.39 23.10
C PRO A 247 6.07 -7.51 22.29
N ASN A 248 5.34 -8.11 21.35
CA ASN A 248 5.80 -9.16 20.45
C ASN A 248 6.18 -8.66 19.05
N VAL A 249 6.18 -7.35 18.81
CA VAL A 249 6.56 -6.73 17.52
C VAL A 249 7.96 -6.11 17.64
N SER A 250 8.79 -6.30 16.62
CA SER A 250 10.11 -5.69 16.49
C SER A 250 10.34 -5.22 15.05
N TYR A 251 11.21 -4.21 14.90
CA TYR A 251 11.56 -3.55 13.64
C TYR A 251 13.09 -3.46 13.49
#